data_AF-A0A1B1AXB7-F1
#
_entry.id   AF-A0A1B1AXB7-F1
#
_cell.length_a   1.000
_cell.length_b   1.000
_cell.length_c   1.000
_cell.angle_alpha   90.00
_cell.angle_beta   90.00
_cell.angle_gamma   90.00
#
_symmetry.space_group_name_H-M   'P 1'
#
loop_
_entity.id
_entity.type
_entity.pdbx_description
1 polymer ?
#
loop_
_entity_poly.entity_id
_entity_poly.type
_entity_poly.pdbx_seq_one_letter_code
_entity_poly.pdbx_strand_id
1 'polypeptide(L)'
;MSSGDERTLVQEIEGHLLLAAAREEGRTAAARAAARLGWLTETQRDDLERQFEAEYLALARTSWRRTAERAEELREGYETRYRALRQRLVACFLLGCAALAATGLLVLSASA
;
A
#
# COMPACT_ATOMS: atom_id res chain seq x y z
N MET A 1 1.74 11.34 -24.06
CA MET A 1 1.35 10.39 -23.00
C MET A 1 0.62 11.14 -21.92
N SER A 2 -0.53 10.65 -21.47
CA SER A 2 -1.27 11.29 -20.37
C SER A 2 -0.64 10.90 -19.02
N SER A 3 -0.78 11.72 -17.99
CA SER A 3 -0.31 11.40 -16.62
C SER A 3 -0.95 10.13 -16.02
N GLY A 4 -2.02 9.62 -16.64
CA GLY A 4 -2.60 8.30 -16.33
C GLY A 4 -1.76 7.15 -16.90
N ASP A 5 -1.29 7.27 -18.14
CA ASP A 5 -0.48 6.22 -18.80
C ASP A 5 0.87 6.03 -18.10
N GLU A 6 1.49 7.14 -17.66
CA GLU A 6 2.75 7.10 -16.92
C GLU A 6 2.62 6.35 -15.59
N ARG A 7 1.51 6.53 -14.88
CA ARG A 7 1.24 5.82 -13.61
C ARG A 7 1.01 4.33 -13.82
N THR A 8 0.24 3.96 -14.85
CA THR A 8 0.01 2.55 -15.20
C THR A 8 1.33 1.87 -15.54
N LEU A 9 2.18 2.50 -16.35
CA LEU A 9 3.49 1.95 -16.73
C LEU A 9 4.39 1.74 -15.50
N VAL A 10 4.45 2.71 -14.58
CA VAL A 10 5.23 2.57 -13.34
C VAL A 10 4.74 1.38 -12.52
N GLN A 11 3.42 1.21 -12.37
CA GLN A 11 2.84 0.09 -11.63
C GLN A 11 3.17 -1.27 -12.26
N GLU A 12 3.14 -1.37 -13.58
CA GLU A 12 3.53 -2.59 -14.30
C GLU A 12 5.01 -2.90 -14.09
N ILE A 13 5.88 -1.89 -14.23
CA ILE A 13 7.32 -2.04 -14.00
C ILE A 13 7.60 -2.47 -12.56
N GLU A 14 6.99 -1.83 -11.56
CA GLU A 14 7.12 -2.22 -10.16
C GLU A 14 6.68 -3.67 -9.92
N GLY A 15 5.55 -4.08 -10.51
CA GLY A 15 5.07 -5.46 -10.43
C GLY A 15 6.07 -6.47 -11.04
N HIS A 16 6.66 -6.14 -12.19
CA HIS A 16 7.69 -6.95 -12.83
C HIS A 16 8.96 -7.04 -11.98
N LEU A 17 9.40 -5.92 -11.39
CA LEU A 17 10.58 -5.88 -10.53
C LEU A 17 10.38 -6.69 -9.24
N LEU A 18 9.20 -6.59 -8.61
CA LEU A 18 8.87 -7.39 -7.43
C LEU A 18 8.88 -8.89 -7.74
N LEU A 19 8.30 -9.30 -8.88
CA LEU A 19 8.31 -10.69 -9.30
C LEU A 19 9.73 -11.19 -9.60
N ALA A 20 10.53 -10.39 -10.29
CA ALA A 20 11.92 -10.72 -10.60
C ALA A 20 12.76 -10.88 -9.32
N ALA A 21 12.60 -9.97 -8.36
CA ALA A 21 13.26 -10.03 -7.06
C ALA A 21 12.86 -11.30 -6.28
N ALA A 22 11.56 -11.58 -6.16
CA ALA A 22 11.08 -12.77 -5.46
C ALA A 22 11.55 -14.09 -6.11
N ARG A 23 11.73 -14.10 -7.44
CA ARG A 23 12.28 -15.26 -8.15
C ARG A 23 13.76 -15.48 -7.85
N GLU A 24 14.54 -14.42 -7.77
CA GLU A 24 15.96 -14.48 -7.37
C GLU A 24 16.12 -14.91 -5.91
N GLU A 25 15.31 -14.33 -5.01
CA GLU A 25 15.28 -14.71 -3.60
C GLU A 25 14.87 -16.18 -3.41
N GLY A 26 13.85 -16.63 -4.15
CA GLY A 26 13.40 -18.02 -4.17
C GLY A 26 14.50 -18.98 -4.62
N ARG A 27 15.18 -18.68 -5.73
CA ARG A 27 16.33 -19.48 -6.21
C ARG A 27 17.47 -19.52 -5.19
N THR A 28 17.82 -18.38 -4.61
CA THR A 28 18.88 -18.31 -3.59
C THR A 28 18.51 -19.11 -2.33
N ALA A 29 17.25 -19.02 -1.88
CA ALA A 29 16.76 -19.77 -0.74
C ALA A 29 16.68 -21.28 -1.01
N ALA A 30 16.25 -21.66 -2.21
CA ALA A 30 16.21 -23.04 -2.69
C ALA A 30 17.61 -23.69 -2.68
N ALA A 31 18.59 -23.04 -3.31
CA ALA A 31 19.98 -23.51 -3.32
C ALA A 31 20.55 -23.65 -1.90
N ARG A 32 20.25 -22.71 -1.01
CA ARG A 32 20.65 -22.78 0.41
C ARG A 32 19.98 -23.95 1.14
N ALA A 33 18.73 -24.27 0.82
CA ALA A 33 18.02 -25.40 1.39
C ALA A 33 18.60 -26.73 0.90
N ALA A 34 18.83 -26.86 -0.41
CA ALA A 34 19.44 -28.04 -1.01
C ALA A 34 20.86 -28.28 -0.48
N ALA A 35 21.67 -27.24 -0.34
CA ALA A 35 23.03 -27.34 0.20
C ALA A 35 23.08 -27.87 1.66
N ARG A 36 22.02 -27.64 2.44
CA ARG A 36 21.90 -28.22 3.80
C ARG A 36 21.60 -29.72 3.79
N LEU A 37 21.08 -30.23 2.68
CA LEU A 37 20.76 -31.64 2.46
C LEU A 37 21.88 -32.28 1.62
N GLY A 38 23.08 -32.38 2.19
CA GLY A 38 24.29 -32.86 1.49
C GLY A 38 24.27 -34.33 1.02
N TRP A 39 23.16 -35.04 1.24
CA TRP A 39 22.95 -36.42 0.80
C TRP A 39 22.10 -36.52 -0.48
N LEU A 40 21.59 -35.40 -1.00
CA LEU A 40 20.80 -35.38 -2.23
C LEU A 40 21.66 -35.65 -3.46
N THR A 41 21.13 -36.45 -4.39
CA THR A 41 21.66 -36.53 -5.75
C THR A 41 21.37 -35.24 -6.52
N GLU A 42 22.05 -35.02 -7.64
CA GLU A 42 21.84 -33.82 -8.46
C GLU A 42 20.38 -33.71 -8.95
N THR A 43 19.78 -34.82 -9.39
CA THR A 43 18.36 -34.82 -9.81
C THR A 43 17.42 -34.47 -8.66
N GLN A 44 17.69 -34.98 -7.45
CA GLN A 44 16.89 -34.66 -6.26
C GLN A 44 17.05 -33.20 -5.84
N ARG A 45 18.26 -32.64 -5.98
CA ARG A 45 18.54 -31.22 -5.78
C ARG A 45 17.74 -30.37 -6.77
N ASP A 46 17.82 -30.66 -8.07
CA ASP A 46 17.11 -29.91 -9.11
C ASP A 46 15.58 -29.94 -8.91
N ASP A 47 15.04 -31.10 -8.52
CA ASP A 47 13.62 -31.26 -8.22
C ASP A 47 13.21 -30.46 -6.98
N LEU A 48 14.00 -30.51 -5.90
CA LEU A 48 13.77 -29.74 -4.68
C LEU A 48 13.82 -28.24 -4.99
N GLU A 49 14.83 -27.77 -5.72
CA GLU A 49 15.02 -26.35 -5.99
C GLU A 49 13.86 -25.78 -6.82
N ARG A 50 13.41 -26.51 -7.86
CA ARG A 50 12.25 -26.12 -8.66
C ARG A 50 10.95 -26.06 -7.85
N GLN A 51 10.70 -27.06 -7.01
CA GLN A 51 9.50 -27.08 -6.16
C GLN A 51 9.55 -25.97 -5.11
N PHE A 52 10.72 -25.76 -4.50
CA PHE A 52 10.92 -24.70 -3.52
C PHE A 52 10.70 -23.31 -4.12
N GLU A 53 11.25 -23.04 -5.31
CA GLU A 53 11.04 -21.77 -6.00
C GLU A 53 9.55 -21.52 -6.28
N ALA A 54 8.82 -22.53 -6.74
CA ALA A 54 7.38 -22.42 -6.99
C ALA A 54 6.58 -22.10 -5.72
N GLU A 55 6.84 -22.81 -4.63
CA GLU A 55 6.19 -22.57 -3.34
C GLU A 55 6.57 -21.20 -2.76
N TYR A 56 7.83 -20.79 -2.91
CA TYR A 56 8.30 -19.47 -2.48
C TYR A 56 7.53 -18.36 -3.19
N LEU A 57 7.37 -18.45 -4.52
CA LEU A 57 6.61 -17.48 -5.30
C LEU A 57 5.12 -17.47 -4.93
N ALA A 58 4.52 -18.63 -4.66
CA ALA A 58 3.13 -18.73 -4.21
C ALA A 58 2.94 -18.06 -2.84
N LEU A 59 3.88 -18.27 -1.91
CA LEU A 59 3.87 -17.65 -0.60
C LEU A 59 4.08 -16.13 -0.68
N ALA A 60 5.04 -15.67 -1.47
CA ALA A 60 5.31 -14.25 -1.70
C ALA A 60 4.07 -13.54 -2.25
N ARG A 61 3.44 -14.10 -3.28
CA ARG A 61 2.18 -13.59 -3.85
C ARG A 61 1.08 -13.47 -2.81
N THR A 62 0.91 -14.50 -1.98
CA THR A 62 -0.10 -14.50 -0.93
C THR A 62 0.18 -13.43 0.12
N SER A 63 1.45 -13.26 0.50
CA SER A 63 1.87 -12.23 1.46
C SER A 63 1.60 -10.83 0.93
N TRP A 64 2.00 -10.53 -0.31
CA TRP A 64 1.72 -9.25 -0.95
C TRP A 64 0.23 -8.95 -1.04
N ARG A 65 -0.59 -9.94 -1.42
CA ARG A 65 -2.04 -9.76 -1.49
C ARG A 65 -2.63 -9.35 -0.14
N ARG A 66 -2.25 -10.04 0.94
CA ARG A 66 -2.70 -9.68 2.30
C ARG A 66 -2.24 -8.29 2.70
N THR A 67 -0.99 -7.93 2.37
CA THR A 67 -0.47 -6.59 2.66
C THR A 67 -1.23 -5.51 1.88
N ALA A 68 -1.56 -5.75 0.61
CA ALA A 68 -2.36 -4.83 -0.21
C ALA A 68 -3.78 -4.67 0.36
N GLU A 69 -4.45 -5.78 0.66
CA GLU A 69 -5.78 -5.78 1.30
C GLU A 69 -5.75 -4.99 2.61
N ARG A 70 -4.74 -5.23 3.46
CA ARG A 70 -4.59 -4.52 4.73
C ARG A 70 -4.29 -3.03 4.57
N ALA A 71 -3.48 -2.67 3.57
CA ALA A 71 -3.17 -1.29 3.27
C ALA A 71 -4.43 -0.52 2.83
N GLU A 72 -5.29 -1.15 2.03
CA GLU A 72 -6.55 -0.56 1.60
C GLU A 72 -7.52 -0.38 2.76
N GLU A 73 -7.69 -1.39 3.62
CA GLU A 73 -8.50 -1.28 4.84
C GLU A 73 -8.04 -0.12 5.74
N LEU A 74 -6.73 0.03 5.92
CA LEU A 74 -6.16 1.13 6.69
C LEU A 74 -6.45 2.47 6.01
N ARG A 75 -6.24 2.56 4.70
CA ARG A 75 -6.50 3.77 3.92
C ARG A 75 -7.96 4.21 4.04
N GLU A 76 -8.91 3.30 3.84
CA GLU A 76 -10.33 3.59 3.99
C GLU A 76 -10.67 4.10 5.39
N GLY A 77 -10.14 3.44 6.42
CA GLY A 77 -10.32 3.86 7.81
C GLY A 77 -9.75 5.24 8.11
N TYR A 78 -8.55 5.55 7.61
CA TYR A 78 -7.91 6.86 7.75
C TYR A 78 -8.66 7.94 6.98
N GLU A 79 -9.00 7.70 5.72
CA GLU A 79 -9.72 8.66 4.89
C GLU A 79 -11.08 9.00 5.49
N THR A 80 -11.80 8.00 6.02
CA THR A 80 -13.09 8.23 6.69
C THR A 80 -12.93 9.16 7.89
N ARG A 81 -11.94 8.88 8.77
CA ARG A 81 -11.66 9.71 9.96
C ARG A 81 -11.20 11.12 9.56
N TYR A 82 -10.35 11.22 8.56
CA TYR A 82 -9.86 12.49 8.05
C TYR A 82 -10.98 13.35 7.47
N ARG A 83 -11.85 12.77 6.64
CA ARG A 83 -13.01 13.47 6.06
C ARG A 83 -13.93 13.99 7.15
N ALA A 84 -14.22 13.18 8.17
CA ALA A 84 -15.04 13.61 9.30
C ALA A 84 -14.39 14.78 10.09
N LEU A 85 -13.09 14.70 10.37
CA LEU A 85 -12.37 15.78 11.05
C LEU A 85 -12.34 17.06 10.21
N ARG A 86 -12.05 16.93 8.92
CA ARG A 86 -12.05 18.05 7.97
C ARG A 86 -13.40 18.73 7.91
N GLN A 87 -14.50 17.97 7.84
CA GLN A 87 -15.85 18.52 7.86
C GLN A 87 -16.14 19.30 9.14
N ARG A 88 -15.76 18.75 10.31
CA ARG A 88 -15.94 19.43 11.60
C ARG A 88 -15.14 20.73 11.69
N LEU A 89 -13.88 20.71 11.25
CA LEU A 89 -13.04 21.91 11.24
C LEU A 89 -13.60 23.00 10.32
N VAL A 90 -14.02 22.62 9.12
CA VAL A 90 -14.65 23.56 8.17
C VAL A 90 -15.95 24.11 8.75
N ALA A 91 -16.79 23.28 9.36
CA ALA A 91 -18.03 23.73 10.01
C ALA A 91 -17.76 24.70 11.16
N CYS A 92 -16.82 24.38 12.06
CA CYS A 92 -16.42 25.27 13.15
C CYS A 92 -15.87 26.60 12.63
N PHE A 93 -15.05 26.57 11.58
CA PHE A 93 -14.50 27.77 10.96
C PHE A 93 -15.60 28.65 10.37
N LEU A 94 -16.53 28.07 9.59
CA LEU A 94 -17.65 28.80 9.01
C LEU A 94 -18.59 29.39 10.07
N LEU A 95 -18.88 28.64 11.13
CA LEU A 95 -19.67 29.12 12.26
C LEU A 95 -18.97 30.28 12.99
N GLY A 96 -17.65 30.18 13.18
CA GLY A 96 -16.85 31.27 13.75
C GLY A 96 -16.89 32.54 12.90
N CYS A 97 -16.72 32.42 11.58
CA CYS A 97 -16.85 33.54 10.65
C CYS A 97 -18.25 34.16 10.68
N ALA A 98 -19.29 33.34 10.68
CA ALA A 98 -20.68 33.82 10.75
C ALA A 98 -20.97 34.55 12.07
N ALA A 99 -20.48 34.02 13.20
CA ALA A 99 -20.61 34.67 14.50
C ALA A 99 -19.90 36.03 14.53
N LEU A 100 -18.67 36.12 14.02
CA LEU A 100 -17.92 37.37 13.92
C LEU A 100 -18.59 38.40 12.99
N ALA A 101 -19.15 37.95 11.87
CA ALA A 101 -19.90 38.82 10.97
C ALA A 101 -21.18 39.35 11.63
N ALA A 102 -21.92 38.47 12.33
CA ALA A 102 -23.13 38.84 13.04
C ALA A 102 -22.85 39.83 14.18
N THR A 103 -21.80 39.60 14.98
CA THR A 103 -21.41 40.55 16.04
C THR A 103 -20.95 41.88 15.46
N GLY A 104 -20.18 41.87 14.36
CA GLY A 104 -19.79 43.09 13.66
C GLY A 104 -21.00 43.89 13.17
N LEU A 105 -21.98 43.22 12.57
CA LEU A 105 -23.22 43.85 12.09
C LEU A 105 -24.05 44.43 13.24
N LEU A 106 -24.16 43.71 14.36
CA LEU A 106 -24.84 44.19 15.57
C LEU A 106 -24.16 45.44 16.13
N VAL A 107 -22.83 45.45 16.25
CA VAL A 107 -22.07 46.61 16.72
C VAL A 107 -22.28 47.82 15.79
N LEU A 108 -22.17 47.61 14.47
CA LEU A 108 -22.43 48.65 13.47
C LEU A 108 -23.84 49.23 13.62
N SER A 109 -24.85 48.38 13.78
CA SER A 109 -26.25 48.80 13.94
C SER A 109 -26.54 49.53 15.25
N ALA A 110 -25.78 49.24 16.32
CA ALA A 110 -25.90 49.93 17.60
C ALA A 110 -25.13 51.26 17.64
N SER A 111 -24.19 51.46 16.71
CA SER A 111 -23.39 52.68 16.57
C SER A 111 -23.93 53.68 15.53
N ALA A 112 -25.01 53.31 14.81
CA ALA A 112 -25.70 54.13 13.82
C ALA A 112 -26.96 54.77 14.44
#